data_AF-A0A0E3LLN0-F1
#
_entry.id   AF-A0A0E3LLN0-F1
#
_cell.length_a   1.000
_cell.length_b   1.000
_cell.length_c   1.000
_cell.angle_alpha   90.00
_cell.angle_beta   90.00
_cell.angle_gamma   90.00
#
_symmetry.space_group_name_H-M   'P 1'
#
loop_
_entity.id
_entity.type
_entity.pdbx_description
1 polymer ?
#
loop_
_entity_poly.entity_id
_entity_poly.type
_entity_poly.pdbx_seq_one_letter_code
_entity_poly.pdbx_strand_id
1 'polypeptide(L)'
;MGSQVLPSYWIFTVNVWSYEAVGMYNEFKVNDNDNEVIPKPYFGHKGQMYIRKDDSILHNGKYIGDNVPLTFQFVVYSNTIVGPGPKGVGDKTGGSTEKSAGYETLVAQFGE
;
A
#
# COMPACT_ATOMS: atom_id res chain seq x y z
N MET A 1 -26.27 -36.00 27.14
CA MET A 1 -25.60 -34.75 26.72
C MET A 1 -24.10 -35.03 26.71
N GLY A 2 -23.52 -35.23 25.53
CA GLY A 2 -22.09 -35.54 25.41
C GLY A 2 -21.29 -34.25 25.46
N SER A 3 -20.59 -34.00 26.58
CA SER A 3 -19.58 -32.95 26.63
C SER A 3 -18.48 -33.33 25.63
N GLN A 4 -18.17 -32.42 24.72
CA GLN A 4 -17.14 -32.62 23.71
C GLN A 4 -15.79 -32.58 24.42
N VAL A 5 -15.24 -33.76 24.73
CA VAL A 5 -13.96 -33.91 25.41
C VAL A 5 -12.87 -33.59 24.41
N LEU A 6 -12.28 -32.40 24.52
CA LEU A 6 -11.02 -32.10 23.83
C LEU A 6 -9.93 -32.99 24.43
N PRO A 7 -9.10 -33.63 23.60
CA PRO A 7 -8.00 -34.42 24.11
C PRO A 7 -6.99 -33.57 24.88
N SER A 8 -6.34 -34.15 25.91
CA SER A 8 -5.40 -33.44 26.79
C SER A 8 -4.03 -33.15 26.17
N TYR A 9 -3.90 -33.20 24.84
CA TYR A 9 -2.66 -33.00 24.11
C TYR A 9 -2.76 -31.76 23.21
N TRP A 10 -1.62 -31.11 22.94
CA TRP A 10 -1.51 -29.96 22.05
C TRP A 10 -2.08 -30.30 20.66
N ILE A 11 -3.17 -29.65 20.25
CA ILE A 11 -3.94 -30.03 19.05
C ILE A 11 -3.46 -29.25 17.81
N PHE A 12 -3.16 -27.97 17.95
CA PHE A 12 -2.63 -27.11 16.87
C PHE A 12 -2.06 -25.82 17.44
N THR A 13 -1.26 -25.12 16.63
CA THR A 13 -0.76 -23.77 16.92
C THR A 13 -1.45 -22.79 15.95
N VAL A 14 -1.80 -21.60 16.43
CA VAL A 14 -2.26 -20.49 15.57
C VAL A 14 -1.17 -19.44 15.52
N ASN A 15 -0.68 -19.17 14.31
CA ASN A 15 0.24 -18.06 14.06
C ASN A 15 -0.58 -16.88 13.53
N VAL A 16 -0.48 -15.74 14.21
CA VAL A 16 -1.14 -14.49 13.84
C VAL A 16 -0.06 -13.49 13.47
N TRP A 17 -0.19 -12.90 12.29
CA TRP A 17 0.71 -11.88 11.77
C TRP A 17 -0.06 -10.61 11.46
N SER A 18 0.47 -9.46 11.89
CA SER A 18 0.08 -8.16 11.37
C SER A 18 1.07 -7.72 10.31
N TYR A 19 0.57 -7.35 9.14
CA TYR A 19 1.34 -6.76 8.06
C TYR A 19 0.93 -5.30 7.93
N GLU A 20 1.91 -4.43 7.90
CA GLU A 20 1.71 -3.04 7.54
C GLU A 20 2.40 -2.79 6.20
N ALA A 21 1.62 -2.30 5.24
CA ALA A 21 2.13 -1.94 3.92
C ALA A 21 1.92 -0.44 3.71
N VAL A 22 3.04 0.26 3.53
CA VAL A 22 3.11 1.69 3.25
C VAL A 22 3.82 1.86 1.92
N GLY A 23 3.30 2.70 1.04
CA GLY A 23 3.92 2.94 -0.25
C GLY A 23 3.43 4.18 -0.96
N MET A 24 4.15 4.53 -2.02
CA MET A 24 3.87 5.66 -2.89
C MET A 24 4.07 5.24 -4.35
N TYR A 25 3.15 5.66 -5.22
CA TYR A 25 3.35 5.49 -6.66
C TYR A 25 4.41 6.47 -7.16
N ASN A 26 5.39 5.96 -7.92
CA ASN A 26 6.45 6.78 -8.49
C ASN A 26 5.90 7.90 -9.40
N GLU A 27 4.89 7.58 -10.21
CA GLU A 27 4.23 8.56 -11.07
C GLU A 27 2.82 8.10 -11.39
N PHE A 28 1.84 9.00 -11.28
CA PHE A 28 0.47 8.75 -11.73
C PHE A 28 0.10 9.75 -12.81
N LYS A 29 -0.19 9.23 -14.02
CA LYS A 29 -0.50 10.00 -15.22
C LYS A 29 -1.91 9.73 -15.67
N VAL A 30 -2.69 10.79 -15.86
CA VAL A 30 -3.96 10.75 -16.58
C VAL A 30 -3.70 11.41 -17.93
N ASN A 31 -3.84 10.60 -18.99
CA ASN A 31 -3.74 11.09 -20.36
C ASN A 31 -5.15 11.20 -20.91
N ASP A 32 -5.48 12.39 -21.43
CA ASP A 32 -6.61 12.53 -22.33
C ASP A 32 -6.25 11.86 -23.66
N ASN A 33 -7.07 10.89 -24.06
CA ASN A 33 -6.91 10.12 -25.29
C ASN A 33 -8.03 10.40 -26.29
N ASP A 34 -8.80 11.47 -26.08
CA ASP A 34 -9.77 11.94 -27.06
C ASP A 34 -9.05 12.53 -28.29
N ASN A 35 -9.76 12.50 -29.42
CA ASN A 35 -9.32 13.02 -30.70
C ASN A 35 -9.53 14.55 -30.82
N GLU A 36 -10.21 15.18 -29.86
CA GLU A 36 -10.28 16.64 -29.70
C GLU A 36 -9.03 17.18 -28.99
N VAL A 37 -7.94 17.25 -29.75
CA VAL A 37 -6.65 17.73 -29.26
C VAL A 37 -6.53 19.24 -29.44
N ILE A 38 -5.86 19.93 -28.50
CA ILE A 38 -5.46 21.32 -28.68
C ILE A 38 -4.40 21.38 -29.81
N PRO A 39 -4.71 21.92 -30.99
CA PRO A 39 -3.78 21.89 -32.11
C PRO A 39 -2.62 22.86 -31.85
N LYS A 40 -1.39 22.36 -31.93
CA LYS A 40 -0.19 23.21 -31.88
C LYS A 40 0.41 23.34 -33.28
N PRO A 41 0.55 24.56 -33.84
CA PRO A 41 0.95 24.77 -35.23
C PRO A 41 2.27 24.10 -35.65
N TYR A 42 3.22 23.94 -34.71
CA TYR A 42 4.58 23.46 -35.01
C TYR A 42 4.88 22.03 -34.57
N PHE A 43 4.08 21.43 -33.68
CA PHE A 43 4.40 20.14 -33.06
C PHE A 43 3.27 19.11 -33.18
N GLY A 44 2.23 19.41 -33.97
CA GLY A 44 1.05 18.56 -34.10
C GLY A 44 0.17 18.61 -32.85
N HIS A 45 -0.25 17.44 -32.36
CA HIS A 45 -1.19 17.30 -31.26
C HIS A 45 -0.45 17.14 -29.94
N LYS A 46 -0.71 18.00 -28.96
CA LYS A 46 -0.26 17.75 -27.58
C LYS A 46 -1.46 17.28 -26.77
N GLY A 47 -1.57 15.97 -26.58
CA GLY A 47 -2.55 15.39 -25.66
C GLY A 47 -2.41 16.03 -24.27
N GLN A 48 -3.53 16.34 -23.64
CA GLN A 48 -3.52 16.89 -22.30
C GLN A 48 -3.13 15.77 -21.33
N MET A 49 -2.00 15.94 -20.65
CA MET A 49 -1.50 14.99 -19.65
C MET A 49 -1.49 15.69 -18.30
N TYR A 50 -2.15 15.07 -17.33
CA TYR A 50 -2.07 15.46 -15.94
C TYR A 50 -1.20 14.46 -15.17
N ILE A 51 -0.19 14.96 -14.48
CA ILE A 51 0.70 14.15 -13.64
C ILE A 51 0.46 14.54 -12.19
N ARG A 52 0.23 13.55 -11.32
CA ARG A 52 0.22 13.80 -9.87
C ARG A 52 1.64 14.02 -9.37
N LYS A 53 1.90 15.21 -8.83
CA LYS A 53 3.19 15.67 -8.28
C LYS A 53 2.90 16.66 -7.17
N ASP A 54 3.84 16.85 -6.25
CA ASP A 54 3.72 17.82 -5.16
C ASP A 54 3.73 19.26 -5.72
N ASP A 55 2.53 19.85 -5.87
CA ASP A 55 2.33 21.16 -6.50
C ASP A 55 0.98 21.76 -6.09
N SER A 56 0.93 23.06 -5.83
CA SER A 56 -0.33 23.75 -5.55
C SER A 56 -0.99 24.19 -6.85
N ILE A 57 -2.28 23.88 -7.01
CA ILE A 57 -3.03 24.21 -8.22
C ILE A 57 -3.78 25.51 -8.03
N LEU A 58 -3.50 26.47 -8.90
CA LEU A 58 -4.20 27.75 -8.96
C LEU A 58 -5.02 27.87 -10.25
N HIS A 59 -6.24 28.37 -10.12
CA HIS A 59 -7.08 28.78 -11.23
C HIS A 59 -7.28 30.29 -11.16
N ASN A 60 -6.81 31.03 -12.18
CA ASN A 60 -6.86 32.49 -12.23
C ASN A 60 -6.28 33.17 -10.98
N GLY A 61 -5.16 32.66 -10.47
CA GLY A 61 -4.51 33.16 -9.25
C GLY A 61 -5.20 32.76 -7.94
N LYS A 62 -6.32 32.03 -8.00
CA LYS A 62 -7.00 31.49 -6.82
C LYS A 62 -6.60 30.04 -6.59
N TYR A 63 -6.14 29.72 -5.38
CA TYR A 63 -5.87 28.35 -4.97
C TYR A 63 -7.14 27.49 -5.01
N ILE A 64 -7.06 26.31 -5.64
CA ILE A 64 -8.18 25.37 -5.76
C ILE A 64 -7.88 23.98 -5.18
N GLY A 65 -6.64 23.73 -4.76
CA GLY A 65 -6.25 22.47 -4.12
C GLY A 65 -4.81 22.11 -4.41
N ASP A 66 -4.33 21.09 -3.71
CA ASP A 66 -3.00 20.54 -3.94
C ASP A 66 -3.09 19.31 -4.84
N ASN A 67 -2.13 19.25 -5.74
CA ASN A 67 -1.74 18.03 -6.40
C ASN A 67 -0.71 17.36 -5.49
N VAL A 68 -0.97 16.13 -5.07
CA VAL A 68 -0.06 15.35 -4.24
C VAL A 68 0.13 13.96 -4.83
N PRO A 69 1.33 13.35 -4.66
CA PRO A 69 1.56 11.96 -5.04
C PRO A 69 0.54 11.02 -4.40
N LEU A 70 0.24 9.91 -5.08
CA LEU A 70 -0.64 8.88 -4.53
C LEU A 70 0.15 7.99 -3.56
N THR A 71 -0.27 8.01 -2.30
CA THR A 71 0.24 7.13 -1.25
C THR A 71 -0.82 6.11 -0.84
N PHE A 72 -0.39 5.01 -0.21
CA PHE A 72 -1.28 4.03 0.40
C PHE A 72 -0.67 3.53 1.70
N GLN A 73 -1.54 3.28 2.68
CA GLN A 73 -1.21 2.62 3.93
C GLN A 73 -2.34 1.66 4.29
N PHE A 74 -2.01 0.41 4.55
CA PHE A 74 -2.97 -0.56 5.05
C PHE A 74 -2.34 -1.52 6.05
N VAL A 75 -3.13 -1.86 7.08
CA VAL A 75 -2.79 -2.87 8.07
C VAL A 75 -3.68 -4.08 7.82
N VAL A 76 -3.06 -5.24 7.64
CA VAL A 76 -3.74 -6.50 7.33
C VAL A 76 -3.29 -7.56 8.31
N TYR A 77 -4.17 -8.49 8.65
CA TYR A 77 -3.85 -9.64 9.50
C TYR A 77 -3.87 -10.93 8.68
N SER A 78 -2.89 -11.82 8.91
CA SER A 78 -2.92 -13.19 8.41
C SER A 78 -2.86 -14.17 9.57
N ASN A 79 -3.76 -15.15 9.53
CA ASN A 79 -3.86 -16.19 10.54
C ASN A 79 -3.65 -17.54 9.89
N THR A 80 -2.68 -18.30 10.39
CA THR A 80 -2.39 -19.65 9.90
C THR A 80 -2.53 -20.64 11.04
N ILE A 81 -3.33 -21.67 10.83
CA ILE A 81 -3.45 -22.81 11.75
C ILE A 81 -2.47 -23.87 11.28
N VAL A 82 -1.54 -24.26 12.14
CA VAL A 82 -0.56 -25.31 11.87
C VAL A 82 -0.76 -26.48 12.81
N GLY A 83 -0.51 -27.69 12.32
CA GLY A 83 -0.57 -28.89 13.15
C GLY A 83 0.44 -28.84 14.31
N PRO A 84 0.39 -29.84 15.22
CA PRO A 84 1.34 -29.95 16.32
C PRO A 84 2.79 -29.94 15.81
N GLY A 85 3.62 -29.03 16.33
CA GLY A 85 4.98 -28.84 15.84
C GLY A 85 5.72 -27.70 16.55
N PRO A 86 7.00 -27.46 16.20
CA PRO A 86 7.79 -26.37 16.76
C PRO A 86 7.17 -25.00 16.45
N LYS A 87 7.38 -24.04 17.37
CA LYS A 87 6.89 -22.65 17.22
C LYS A 87 7.65 -21.92 16.10
N GLY A 88 7.03 -20.88 15.52
CA GLY A 88 7.68 -20.03 14.51
C GLY A 88 7.58 -20.55 13.06
N VAL A 89 6.53 -21.32 12.75
CA VAL A 89 6.28 -21.77 11.36
C VAL A 89 5.95 -20.55 10.50
N GLY A 90 6.91 -20.15 9.65
CA GLY A 90 6.79 -19.02 8.73
C GLY A 90 7.78 -17.88 9.00
N ASP A 91 8.49 -17.90 10.13
CA ASP A 91 9.47 -16.87 10.50
C ASP A 91 10.69 -16.97 9.57
N LYS A 92 11.11 -15.86 8.95
CA LYS A 92 12.31 -15.85 8.09
C LYS A 92 13.56 -15.44 8.85
N THR A 93 13.40 -14.52 9.80
CA THR A 93 14.52 -13.87 10.52
C THR A 93 14.60 -14.26 11.99
N GLY A 94 13.61 -15.02 12.50
CA GLY A 94 13.52 -15.45 13.90
C GLY A 94 13.19 -14.32 14.89
N GLY A 95 12.86 -13.12 14.41
CA GLY A 95 12.36 -12.00 15.22
C GLY A 95 10.84 -11.86 15.17
N SER A 96 10.28 -11.05 16.07
CA SER A 96 8.83 -10.77 16.12
C SER A 96 8.35 -9.72 15.11
N THR A 97 9.27 -9.08 14.37
CA THR A 97 8.94 -8.02 13.42
C THR A 97 9.92 -8.06 12.26
N GLU A 98 9.38 -8.05 11.03
CA GLU A 98 10.15 -8.04 9.79
C GLU A 98 9.78 -6.80 8.99
N LYS A 99 10.78 -6.05 8.51
CA LYS A 99 10.60 -4.79 7.78
C LYS A 99 11.34 -4.83 6.45
N SER A 100 10.72 -4.30 5.40
CA SER A 100 11.39 -4.11 4.10
C SER A 100 12.34 -2.92 4.15
N ALA A 101 13.33 -2.90 3.25
CA ALA A 101 14.17 -1.72 3.05
C ALA A 101 13.30 -0.50 2.68
N GLY A 102 13.55 0.64 3.33
CA GLY A 102 12.82 1.89 3.08
C GLY A 102 11.49 2.04 3.86
N TYR A 103 11.07 1.02 4.60
CA TYR A 103 9.84 1.09 5.42
C TYR A 103 9.85 2.29 6.38
N GLU A 104 10.91 2.42 7.18
CA GLU A 104 11.01 3.50 8.18
C GLU A 104 10.98 4.90 7.53
N THR A 105 11.60 5.03 6.35
CA THR A 105 11.60 6.29 5.60
C THR A 105 10.20 6.64 5.12
N LEU A 106 9.46 5.68 4.59
CA LEU A 106 8.09 5.89 4.11
C LEU A 106 7.13 6.17 5.26
N VAL A 107 7.26 5.48 6.39
CA VAL A 107 6.46 5.76 7.60
C VAL A 107 6.78 7.16 8.14
N ALA A 108 8.05 7.56 8.19
CA ALA A 108 8.41 8.91 8.65
C ALA A 108 7.91 10.03 7.72
N GLN A 109 7.76 9.74 6.43
CA GLN A 109 7.28 10.70 5.44
C GLN A 109 5.75 10.76 5.34
N PHE A 110 5.06 9.63 5.50
CA PHE A 110 3.66 9.47 5.13
C PHE A 110 2.79 8.74 6.15
N GLY A 111 3.38 8.17 7.21
CA GLY A 111 2.62 7.55 8.29
C GLY A 111 2.02 8.61 9.20
N GLU A 112 0.69 8.57 9.36
CA GLU A 112 -0.04 9.32 10.38
C GLU A 112 0.18 8.74 11.79
#